data_AF-B6YSH1-F1
#
_entry.id   AF-B6YSH1-F1
#
_cell.length_a   1.000
_cell.length_b   1.000
_cell.length_c   1.000
_cell.angle_alpha   90.00
_cell.angle_beta   90.00
_cell.angle_gamma   90.00
#
_symmetry.space_group_name_H-M   'P 1'
#
loop_
_entity.id
_entity.type
_entity.pdbx_description
1 polymer ?
#
loop_
_entity_poly.entity_id
_entity_poly.type
_entity_poly.pdbx_seq_one_letter_code
_entity_poly.pdbx_strand_id
1 'polypeptide(L)'
;MRIVAADTGGALLTEEYEPVGLIATVAVLVEKPYRTATLSIVKYADPFNYDMSGRQAVKDEAFLAVKLAKKVKPDVIHLDSTLGGIEVRKLDDVTIDALTITERGKAVWHELRKDLQPLAKKFWEDTGIEILAIGKSSVPVRIAEIFSGIYTAKWAIDYARENGRVMVGLPRYMEVELLSGKIRGESLDPREGGLYGEVEADTDGIGWELYPNPLVRRFMVLEVWKE
;
A
#
# COMPACT_ATOMS: atom_id res chain seq x y z
N MET A 1 -15.89 15.12 -1.17
CA MET A 1 -15.52 13.84 -0.54
C MET A 1 -14.01 13.77 -0.42
N ARG A 2 -13.51 13.60 0.80
CA ARG A 2 -12.11 13.43 1.19
C ARG A 2 -11.96 12.01 1.72
N ILE A 3 -11.03 11.25 1.19
CA ILE A 3 -10.94 9.81 1.44
C ILE A 3 -9.57 9.51 2.00
N VAL A 4 -9.51 8.76 3.09
CA VAL A 4 -8.26 8.12 3.51
C VAL A 4 -8.25 6.69 2.99
N ALA A 5 -7.11 6.24 2.49
CA ALA A 5 -6.90 4.85 2.13
C ALA A 5 -5.52 4.40 2.58
N ALA A 6 -5.32 3.10 2.67
CA ALA A 6 -3.99 2.54 2.88
C ALA A 6 -3.80 1.29 2.02
N ASP A 7 -2.55 1.02 1.70
CA ASP A 7 -2.10 -0.19 1.03
C ASP A 7 -0.67 -0.54 1.48
N THR A 8 -0.32 -1.82 1.39
CA THR A 8 1.04 -2.31 1.63
C THR A 8 1.62 -2.84 0.34
N GLY A 9 2.77 -2.30 -0.05
CA GLY A 9 3.42 -2.69 -1.29
C GLY A 9 4.94 -2.55 -1.26
N GLY A 10 5.51 -2.90 -2.41
CA GLY A 10 6.93 -3.07 -2.58
C GLY A 10 7.47 -4.33 -1.89
N ALA A 11 8.33 -5.07 -2.58
CA ALA A 11 8.92 -6.29 -2.04
C ALA A 11 10.44 -6.27 -2.22
N LEU A 12 11.17 -6.66 -1.20
CA LEU A 12 12.59 -7.01 -1.35
C LEU A 12 12.67 -8.29 -2.21
N LEU A 13 13.57 -8.32 -3.19
CA LEU A 13 13.76 -9.48 -4.05
C LEU A 13 15.12 -10.14 -3.81
N THR A 14 15.19 -11.45 -4.05
CA THR A 14 16.46 -12.17 -4.23
C THR A 14 17.04 -11.94 -5.63
N GLU A 15 18.26 -12.42 -5.87
CA GLU A 15 18.90 -12.41 -7.20
C GLU A 15 18.07 -13.14 -8.27
N GLU A 16 17.24 -14.09 -7.86
CA GLU A 16 16.33 -14.86 -8.69
C GLU A 16 14.96 -14.20 -8.87
N TYR A 17 14.76 -12.95 -8.44
CA TYR A 17 13.51 -12.20 -8.52
C TYR A 17 12.36 -12.71 -7.64
N GLU A 18 12.65 -13.58 -6.68
CA GLU A 18 11.67 -14.09 -5.72
C GLU A 18 11.48 -13.09 -4.55
N PRO A 19 10.24 -12.87 -4.07
CA PRO A 19 9.99 -11.92 -2.99
C PRO A 19 10.41 -12.48 -1.63
N VAL A 20 11.16 -11.69 -0.88
CA VAL A 20 11.58 -11.97 0.51
C VAL A 20 10.54 -11.46 1.51
N GLY A 21 10.12 -10.22 1.36
CA GLY A 21 9.14 -9.58 2.25
C GLY A 21 8.70 -8.20 1.79
N LEU A 22 7.56 -7.73 2.29
CA LEU A 22 7.01 -6.42 1.95
C LEU A 22 7.73 -5.29 2.70
N ILE A 23 7.78 -4.11 2.08
CA ILE A 23 8.61 -2.99 2.55
C ILE A 23 7.79 -1.87 3.17
N ALA A 24 6.76 -1.35 2.50
CA ALA A 24 6.10 -0.11 2.90
C ALA A 24 4.58 -0.25 2.98
N THR A 25 4.02 0.04 4.17
CA THR A 25 2.59 0.33 4.34
C THR A 25 2.42 1.84 4.30
N VAL A 26 1.53 2.33 3.43
CA VAL A 26 1.29 3.77 3.27
C VAL A 26 -0.18 4.07 3.45
N ALA A 27 -0.49 5.12 4.22
CA ALA A 27 -1.81 5.73 4.25
C ALA A 27 -1.79 7.10 3.58
N VAL A 28 -2.78 7.37 2.76
CA VAL A 28 -2.92 8.60 1.97
C VAL A 28 -4.24 9.30 2.27
N LEU A 29 -4.23 10.63 2.24
CA LEU A 29 -5.43 11.46 2.11
C LEU A 29 -5.56 11.86 0.64
N VAL A 30 -6.71 11.54 0.04
CA VAL A 30 -7.03 11.85 -1.35
C VAL A 30 -8.25 12.74 -1.40
N GLU A 31 -8.12 13.81 -2.19
CA GLU A 31 -9.17 14.81 -2.41
C GLU A 31 -9.37 15.01 -3.91
N LYS A 32 -10.44 15.70 -4.31
CA LYS A 32 -10.68 16.03 -5.72
C LYS A 32 -9.44 16.75 -6.29
N PRO A 33 -8.89 16.34 -7.46
CA PRO A 33 -9.50 15.51 -8.51
C PRO A 33 -9.22 14.00 -8.43
N TYR A 34 -8.80 13.46 -7.28
CA TYR A 34 -8.59 12.04 -7.02
C TYR A 34 -7.49 11.39 -7.88
N ARG A 35 -6.38 12.11 -8.11
CA ARG A 35 -5.24 11.62 -8.91
C ARG A 35 -3.95 11.41 -8.12
N THR A 36 -3.83 12.04 -6.96
CA THR A 36 -2.66 11.94 -6.08
C THR A 36 -3.10 12.18 -4.63
N ALA A 37 -2.17 12.02 -3.69
CA ALA A 37 -2.41 12.28 -2.28
C ALA A 37 -2.09 13.74 -1.92
N THR A 38 -2.95 14.38 -1.13
CA THR A 38 -2.64 15.68 -0.50
C THR A 38 -1.66 15.48 0.67
N LEU A 39 -1.70 14.31 1.30
CA LEU A 39 -0.86 13.94 2.43
C LEU A 39 -0.67 12.43 2.45
N SER A 40 0.55 11.97 2.76
CA SER A 40 0.86 10.57 3.00
C SER A 40 1.58 10.38 4.33
N ILE A 41 1.41 9.21 4.95
CA ILE A 41 2.26 8.72 6.05
C ILE A 41 2.67 7.29 5.71
N VAL A 42 3.92 6.94 6.03
CA VAL A 42 4.50 5.62 5.78
C VAL A 42 4.85 4.93 7.09
N LYS A 43 4.70 3.60 7.11
CA LYS A 43 5.29 2.68 8.08
C LYS A 43 6.11 1.66 7.29
N TYR A 44 7.42 1.65 7.50
CA TYR A 44 8.28 0.61 6.95
C TYR A 44 8.19 -0.66 7.79
N ALA A 45 8.19 -1.80 7.14
CA ALA A 45 8.34 -3.10 7.75
C ALA A 45 9.80 -3.58 7.64
N ASP A 46 10.11 -4.66 8.34
CA ASP A 46 11.35 -5.41 8.12
C ASP A 46 11.08 -6.47 7.04
N PRO A 47 11.56 -6.27 5.79
CA PRO A 47 11.29 -7.23 4.72
C PRO A 47 12.04 -8.56 4.91
N PHE A 48 13.05 -8.63 5.78
CA PHE A 48 13.78 -9.89 6.05
C PHE A 48 13.02 -10.80 7.02
N ASN A 49 12.01 -10.28 7.73
CA ASN A 49 11.20 -10.99 8.71
C ASN A 49 9.71 -10.64 8.58
N TYR A 50 9.20 -10.67 7.35
CA TYR A 50 7.82 -10.29 7.04
C TYR A 50 6.88 -11.50 6.92
N ASP A 51 5.66 -11.41 7.47
CA ASP A 51 4.62 -12.42 7.25
C ASP A 51 3.98 -12.28 5.85
N MET A 52 4.42 -13.14 4.93
CA MET A 52 3.90 -13.21 3.56
C MET A 52 2.50 -13.82 3.43
N SER A 53 1.81 -14.13 4.54
CA SER A 53 0.43 -14.61 4.49
C SER A 53 -0.61 -13.53 4.13
N GLY A 54 -0.21 -12.26 4.17
CA GLY A 54 -1.06 -11.10 3.87
C GLY A 54 -1.87 -10.57 5.07
N ARG A 55 -1.90 -11.30 6.19
CA ARG A 55 -2.64 -10.88 7.39
C ARG A 55 -2.03 -9.62 8.01
N GLN A 56 -0.70 -9.58 8.09
CA GLN A 56 0.01 -8.45 8.65
C GLN A 56 -0.24 -7.16 7.85
N ALA A 57 -0.20 -7.26 6.51
CA ALA A 57 -0.46 -6.13 5.60
C ALA A 57 -1.82 -5.48 5.86
N VAL A 58 -2.91 -6.27 5.87
CA VAL A 58 -4.27 -5.74 6.07
C VAL A 58 -4.44 -5.10 7.46
N LYS A 59 -3.78 -5.66 8.49
CA LYS A 59 -3.76 -5.02 9.82
C LYS A 59 -3.03 -3.69 9.77
N ASP A 60 -1.82 -3.67 9.25
CA ASP A 60 -0.99 -2.47 9.18
C ASP A 60 -1.67 -1.35 8.39
N GLU A 61 -2.35 -1.68 7.29
CA GLU A 61 -3.17 -0.76 6.50
C GLU A 61 -4.29 -0.15 7.33
N ALA A 62 -5.11 -0.97 7.99
CA ALA A 62 -6.24 -0.49 8.77
C ALA A 62 -5.78 0.42 9.93
N PHE A 63 -4.73 0.03 10.64
CA PHE A 63 -4.19 0.84 11.75
C PHE A 63 -3.57 2.14 11.25
N LEU A 64 -2.82 2.14 10.15
CA LEU A 64 -2.19 3.34 9.60
C LEU A 64 -3.24 4.30 9.00
N ALA A 65 -4.26 3.78 8.32
CA ALA A 65 -5.39 4.56 7.82
C ALA A 65 -6.14 5.25 8.97
N VAL A 66 -6.46 4.53 10.05
CA VAL A 66 -7.09 5.11 11.24
C VAL A 66 -6.21 6.17 11.88
N LYS A 67 -4.89 5.94 11.96
CA LYS A 67 -3.93 6.94 12.49
C LYS A 67 -3.98 8.24 11.69
N LEU A 68 -3.97 8.15 10.35
CA LEU A 68 -4.08 9.33 9.49
C LEU A 68 -5.45 10.00 9.63
N ALA A 69 -6.53 9.21 9.62
CA ALA A 69 -7.90 9.71 9.67
C ALA A 69 -8.21 10.47 10.96
N LYS A 70 -7.66 10.05 12.12
CA LYS A 70 -7.77 10.80 13.37
C LYS A 70 -7.23 12.23 13.27
N LYS A 71 -6.19 12.45 12.46
CA LYS A 71 -5.58 13.77 12.23
C LYS A 71 -6.37 14.59 11.21
N VAL A 72 -6.76 13.98 10.09
CA VAL A 72 -7.28 14.73 8.93
C VAL A 72 -8.80 14.74 8.79
N LYS A 73 -9.51 13.89 9.56
CA LYS A 73 -10.97 13.75 9.60
C LYS A 73 -11.59 13.65 8.19
N PRO A 74 -11.31 12.56 7.45
CA PRO A 74 -11.90 12.33 6.13
C PRO A 74 -13.40 12.01 6.24
N ASP A 75 -14.08 11.96 5.10
CA ASP A 75 -15.48 11.53 5.05
C ASP A 75 -15.60 10.00 5.20
N VAL A 76 -14.59 9.25 4.72
CA VAL A 76 -14.60 7.78 4.71
C VAL A 76 -13.17 7.24 4.62
N ILE A 77 -12.96 6.01 5.13
CA ILE A 77 -11.74 5.23 4.92
C ILE A 77 -12.01 4.09 3.94
N HIS A 78 -11.13 3.89 2.96
CA HIS A 78 -11.13 2.74 2.06
C HIS A 78 -10.02 1.77 2.44
N LEU A 79 -10.38 0.51 2.71
CA LEU A 79 -9.46 -0.59 3.01
C LEU A 79 -9.23 -1.45 1.75
N ASP A 80 -8.00 -1.93 1.54
CA ASP A 80 -7.69 -2.83 0.41
C ASP A 80 -8.18 -4.27 0.64
N SER A 81 -9.49 -4.44 0.69
CA SER A 81 -10.10 -5.76 0.62
C SER A 81 -11.37 -5.71 -0.19
N THR A 82 -11.47 -6.58 -1.19
CA THR A 82 -12.58 -6.53 -2.15
C THR A 82 -13.78 -7.31 -1.61
N LEU A 83 -14.52 -6.69 -0.68
CA LEU A 83 -15.73 -7.27 -0.06
C LEU A 83 -17.01 -6.48 -0.42
N GLY A 84 -17.04 -5.86 -1.61
CA GLY A 84 -18.22 -5.14 -2.09
C GLY A 84 -18.52 -3.83 -1.37
N GLY A 85 -17.57 -3.29 -0.60
CA GLY A 85 -17.72 -2.02 0.11
C GLY A 85 -18.45 -2.14 1.46
N ILE A 86 -18.59 -3.35 2.00
CA ILE A 86 -19.17 -3.56 3.34
C ILE A 86 -18.36 -2.81 4.41
N GLU A 87 -19.06 -2.25 5.40
CA GLU A 87 -18.41 -1.58 6.52
C GLU A 87 -17.73 -2.61 7.43
N VAL A 88 -16.44 -2.42 7.69
CA VAL A 88 -15.61 -3.37 8.48
C VAL A 88 -16.17 -3.58 9.89
N ARG A 89 -16.82 -2.57 10.48
CA ARG A 89 -17.47 -2.68 11.79
C ARG A 89 -18.63 -3.69 11.82
N LYS A 90 -19.18 -4.07 10.67
CA LYS A 90 -20.27 -5.04 10.52
C LYS A 90 -19.79 -6.45 10.15
N LEU A 91 -18.49 -6.67 9.98
CA LEU A 91 -17.92 -7.98 9.64
C LEU A 91 -17.82 -8.89 10.88
N ASP A 92 -18.95 -9.47 11.29
CA ASP A 92 -19.02 -10.59 12.23
C ASP A 92 -18.94 -11.96 11.51
N ASP A 93 -18.91 -13.07 12.27
CA ASP A 93 -18.73 -14.41 11.69
C ASP A 93 -19.84 -14.76 10.72
N VAL A 94 -21.09 -14.48 11.08
CA VAL A 94 -22.27 -14.75 10.24
C VAL A 94 -22.19 -13.96 8.94
N THR A 95 -21.78 -12.70 9.03
CA THR A 95 -21.61 -11.83 7.87
C THR A 95 -20.50 -12.33 6.96
N ILE A 96 -19.36 -12.74 7.52
CA ILE A 96 -18.22 -13.29 6.77
C ILE A 96 -18.60 -14.61 6.08
N ASP A 97 -19.30 -15.51 6.77
CA ASP A 97 -19.75 -16.79 6.23
C ASP A 97 -20.69 -16.62 5.05
N ALA A 98 -21.50 -15.56 5.06
CA ALA A 98 -22.42 -15.19 3.99
C ALA A 98 -21.76 -14.50 2.79
N LEU A 99 -20.47 -14.11 2.87
CA LEU A 99 -19.77 -13.46 1.76
C LEU A 99 -19.53 -14.44 0.60
N THR A 100 -19.67 -13.93 -0.63
CA THR A 100 -19.36 -14.63 -1.87
C THR A 100 -17.86 -14.57 -2.20
N ILE A 101 -17.02 -14.99 -1.26
CA ILE A 101 -15.56 -15.11 -1.39
C ILE A 101 -15.10 -16.55 -1.18
N THR A 102 -13.82 -16.83 -1.44
CA THR A 102 -13.26 -18.18 -1.24
C THR A 102 -13.24 -18.55 0.24
N GLU A 103 -13.30 -19.85 0.56
CA GLU A 103 -13.20 -20.35 1.94
C GLU A 103 -11.90 -19.93 2.62
N ARG A 104 -10.79 -19.86 1.85
CA ARG A 104 -9.53 -19.28 2.33
C ARG A 104 -9.69 -17.80 2.68
N GLY A 105 -10.40 -17.03 1.86
CA GLY A 105 -10.71 -15.62 2.12
C GLY A 105 -11.54 -15.43 3.39
N LYS A 106 -12.56 -16.28 3.60
CA LYS A 106 -13.34 -16.29 4.84
C LYS A 106 -12.47 -16.59 6.05
N ALA A 107 -11.65 -17.64 5.99
CA ALA A 107 -10.75 -18.02 7.09
C ALA A 107 -9.79 -16.88 7.48
N VAL A 108 -9.21 -16.19 6.49
CA VAL A 108 -8.38 -14.99 6.74
C VAL A 108 -9.20 -13.90 7.42
N TRP A 109 -10.41 -13.63 6.96
CA TRP A 109 -11.27 -12.59 7.54
C TRP A 109 -11.78 -12.94 8.95
N HIS A 110 -12.06 -14.20 9.28
CA HIS A 110 -12.40 -14.63 10.64
C HIS A 110 -11.25 -14.37 11.63
N GLU A 111 -10.02 -14.46 11.16
CA GLU A 111 -8.85 -14.12 11.97
C GLU A 111 -8.68 -12.61 12.10
N LEU A 112 -8.72 -11.87 10.98
CA LEU A 112 -8.57 -10.42 10.94
C LEU A 112 -9.66 -9.69 11.72
N ARG A 113 -10.91 -10.15 11.68
CA ARG A 113 -12.03 -9.48 12.34
C ARG A 113 -11.84 -9.34 13.85
N LYS A 114 -11.05 -10.21 14.48
CA LYS A 114 -10.78 -10.17 15.93
C LYS A 114 -10.15 -8.85 16.35
N ASP A 115 -9.35 -8.26 15.46
CA ASP A 115 -8.70 -6.96 15.66
C ASP A 115 -9.44 -5.84 14.92
N LEU A 116 -9.82 -6.08 13.67
CA LEU A 116 -10.30 -5.02 12.77
C LEU A 116 -11.75 -4.60 13.03
N GLN A 117 -12.63 -5.54 13.38
CA GLN A 117 -14.04 -5.20 13.62
C GLN A 117 -14.19 -4.34 14.88
N PRO A 118 -13.56 -4.65 16.03
CA PRO A 118 -13.59 -3.78 17.21
C PRO A 118 -12.93 -2.42 16.95
N LEU A 119 -11.82 -2.37 16.21
CA LEU A 119 -11.15 -1.13 15.81
C LEU A 119 -12.10 -0.23 15.01
N ALA A 120 -12.72 -0.79 13.97
CA ALA A 120 -13.65 -0.05 13.10
C ALA A 120 -14.89 0.42 13.87
N LYS A 121 -15.45 -0.43 14.73
CA LYS A 121 -16.62 -0.08 15.56
C LYS A 121 -16.31 1.07 16.49
N LYS A 122 -15.22 0.99 17.26
CA LYS A 122 -14.82 2.05 18.19
C LYS A 122 -14.53 3.37 17.44
N PHE A 123 -13.81 3.30 16.33
CA PHE A 123 -13.48 4.49 15.54
C PHE A 123 -14.73 5.17 14.97
N TRP A 124 -15.70 4.38 14.51
CA TRP A 124 -17.00 4.90 14.05
C TRP A 124 -17.82 5.50 15.20
N GLU A 125 -17.86 4.88 16.37
CA GLU A 125 -18.54 5.44 17.57
C GLU A 125 -17.94 6.80 17.96
N ASP A 126 -16.61 6.94 17.87
CA ASP A 126 -15.89 8.16 18.24
C ASP A 126 -16.02 9.29 17.19
N THR A 127 -16.20 8.96 15.90
CA THR A 127 -16.03 9.93 14.80
C THR A 127 -17.15 9.98 13.77
N GLY A 128 -17.98 8.95 13.69
CA GLY A 128 -18.95 8.73 12.63
C GLY A 128 -18.35 8.28 11.29
N ILE A 129 -17.03 8.09 11.20
CA ILE A 129 -16.34 7.74 9.94
C ILE A 129 -16.35 6.24 9.73
N GLU A 130 -16.81 5.80 8.56
CA GLU A 130 -16.84 4.39 8.17
C GLU A 130 -15.50 3.92 7.59
N ILE A 131 -15.19 2.64 7.80
CA ILE A 131 -14.11 1.92 7.13
C ILE A 131 -14.75 0.91 6.17
N LEU A 132 -14.55 1.10 4.87
CA LEU A 132 -15.18 0.29 3.82
C LEU A 132 -14.18 -0.70 3.21
N ALA A 133 -14.53 -1.98 3.18
CA ALA A 133 -13.78 -3.01 2.47
C ALA A 133 -14.14 -2.99 0.98
N ILE A 134 -13.56 -2.03 0.25
CA ILE A 134 -13.83 -1.76 -1.17
C ILE A 134 -12.75 -2.35 -2.11
N GLY A 135 -11.51 -2.47 -1.64
CA GLY A 135 -10.43 -3.10 -2.38
C GLY A 135 -10.07 -2.39 -3.69
N LYS A 136 -9.79 -3.20 -4.71
CA LYS A 136 -9.29 -2.80 -6.05
C LYS A 136 -10.20 -1.85 -6.84
N SER A 137 -11.45 -1.65 -6.41
CA SER A 137 -12.37 -0.69 -7.03
C SER A 137 -12.15 0.75 -6.56
N SER A 138 -11.29 0.97 -5.56
CA SER A 138 -11.00 2.28 -4.98
C SER A 138 -9.77 2.93 -5.61
N VAL A 139 -9.98 4.08 -6.25
CA VAL A 139 -8.89 4.94 -6.74
C VAL A 139 -7.95 5.38 -5.59
N PRO A 140 -8.44 5.81 -4.40
CA PRO A 140 -7.55 6.11 -3.28
C PRO A 140 -6.68 4.94 -2.79
N VAL A 141 -7.18 3.69 -2.87
CA VAL A 141 -6.37 2.51 -2.53
C VAL A 141 -5.26 2.34 -3.56
N ARG A 142 -5.57 2.49 -4.85
CA ARG A 142 -4.54 2.49 -5.91
C ARG A 142 -3.53 3.62 -5.76
N ILE A 143 -3.94 4.80 -5.30
CA ILE A 143 -3.01 5.89 -4.98
C ILE A 143 -2.11 5.49 -3.79
N ALA A 144 -2.65 4.83 -2.76
CA ALA A 144 -1.84 4.30 -1.66
C ALA A 144 -0.82 3.26 -2.15
N GLU A 145 -1.21 2.39 -3.09
CA GLU A 145 -0.33 1.40 -3.76
C GLU A 145 0.80 2.09 -4.54
N ILE A 146 0.51 3.16 -5.28
CA ILE A 146 1.55 3.94 -5.98
C ILE A 146 2.53 4.55 -4.96
N PHE A 147 2.00 5.14 -3.88
CA PHE A 147 2.87 5.70 -2.86
C PHE A 147 3.68 4.63 -2.12
N SER A 148 3.16 3.41 -1.92
CA SER A 148 3.94 2.32 -1.33
C SER A 148 5.14 1.97 -2.21
N GLY A 149 4.96 1.92 -3.54
CA GLY A 149 6.07 1.78 -4.49
C GLY A 149 7.09 2.93 -4.43
N ILE A 150 6.64 4.18 -4.29
CA ILE A 150 7.52 5.36 -4.15
C ILE A 150 8.34 5.29 -2.85
N TYR A 151 7.70 4.97 -1.72
CA TYR A 151 8.40 4.81 -0.46
C TYR A 151 9.31 3.58 -0.44
N THR A 152 8.99 2.53 -1.20
CA THR A 152 9.90 1.40 -1.43
C THR A 152 11.16 1.82 -2.18
N ALA A 153 11.03 2.67 -3.21
CA ALA A 153 12.20 3.23 -3.89
C ALA A 153 13.05 4.09 -2.93
N LYS A 154 12.40 4.87 -2.05
CA LYS A 154 13.10 5.62 -0.99
C LYS A 154 13.86 4.70 -0.04
N TRP A 155 13.22 3.63 0.43
CA TRP A 155 13.86 2.62 1.26
C TRP A 155 15.04 1.95 0.54
N ALA A 156 14.90 1.66 -0.75
CA ALA A 156 15.94 1.02 -1.56
C ALA A 156 17.19 1.90 -1.71
N ILE A 157 17.01 3.21 -1.88
CA ILE A 157 18.11 4.19 -1.86
C ILE A 157 18.87 4.14 -0.53
N ASP A 158 18.15 4.26 0.58
CA ASP A 158 18.75 4.27 1.92
C ASP A 158 19.49 2.93 2.18
N TYR A 159 18.90 1.81 1.78
CA TYR A 159 19.50 0.49 1.91
C TYR A 159 20.76 0.32 1.05
N ALA A 160 20.72 0.75 -0.23
CA ALA A 160 21.86 0.64 -1.14
C ALA A 160 23.05 1.50 -0.70
N ARG A 161 22.82 2.64 -0.05
CA ARG A 161 23.90 3.48 0.51
C ARG A 161 24.74 2.75 1.56
N GLU A 162 24.07 1.91 2.35
CA GLU A 162 24.67 1.13 3.43
C GLU A 162 25.22 -0.22 2.93
N ASN A 163 24.52 -0.86 1.99
CA ASN A 163 24.75 -2.27 1.60
C ASN A 163 25.27 -2.45 0.17
N GLY A 164 25.42 -1.36 -0.59
CA GLY A 164 25.97 -1.34 -1.95
C GLY A 164 24.93 -1.49 -3.06
N ARG A 165 24.04 -2.48 -2.98
CA ARG A 165 23.03 -2.77 -4.02
C ARG A 165 21.79 -3.43 -3.43
N VAL A 166 20.64 -3.23 -4.08
CA VAL A 166 19.39 -3.92 -3.76
C VAL A 166 18.48 -4.02 -4.99
N MET A 167 17.66 -5.07 -5.03
CA MET A 167 16.56 -5.22 -5.98
C MET A 167 15.24 -5.23 -5.24
N VAL A 168 14.30 -4.39 -5.70
CA VAL A 168 12.95 -4.34 -5.16
C VAL A 168 11.91 -4.49 -6.26
N GLY A 169 10.87 -5.28 -6.00
CA GLY A 169 9.70 -5.40 -6.85
C GLY A 169 8.72 -4.30 -6.52
N LEU A 170 8.33 -3.51 -7.52
CA LEU A 170 7.32 -2.48 -7.38
C LEU A 170 5.91 -3.08 -7.46
N PRO A 171 4.89 -2.40 -6.88
CA PRO A 171 3.49 -2.75 -7.11
C PRO A 171 3.11 -2.83 -8.60
N ARG A 172 1.93 -3.38 -8.87
CA ARG A 172 1.52 -3.70 -10.24
C ARG A 172 1.50 -2.43 -11.12
N TYR A 173 1.88 -2.57 -12.40
CA TYR A 173 1.73 -1.54 -13.44
C TYR A 173 2.07 -0.12 -12.96
N MET A 174 3.21 0.05 -12.30
CA MET A 174 3.70 1.38 -11.98
C MET A 174 5.18 1.48 -12.31
N GLU A 175 5.61 2.71 -12.53
CA GLU A 175 7.01 3.07 -12.65
C GLU A 175 7.39 4.08 -11.56
N VAL A 176 8.69 4.19 -11.35
CA VAL A 176 9.28 5.24 -10.51
C VAL A 176 10.46 5.84 -11.25
N GLU A 177 10.62 7.14 -11.10
CA GLU A 177 11.73 7.93 -11.62
C GLU A 177 12.42 8.60 -10.43
N LEU A 178 13.74 8.36 -10.30
CA LEU A 178 14.58 9.04 -9.31
C LEU A 178 15.11 10.33 -9.92
N LEU A 179 14.55 11.45 -9.50
CA LEU A 179 14.92 12.80 -9.93
C LEU A 179 15.74 13.45 -8.82
N SER A 180 16.59 14.43 -9.16
CA SER A 180 17.36 15.17 -8.15
C SER A 180 16.42 15.76 -7.07
N GLY A 181 16.57 15.28 -5.84
CA GLY A 181 15.80 15.72 -4.66
C GLY A 181 14.42 15.09 -4.48
N LYS A 182 13.95 14.23 -5.40
CA LYS A 182 12.62 13.60 -5.28
C LYS A 182 12.46 12.29 -6.04
N ILE A 183 11.50 11.49 -5.61
CA ILE A 183 11.03 10.30 -6.30
C ILE A 183 9.64 10.59 -6.84
N ARG A 184 9.43 10.33 -8.13
CA ARG A 184 8.12 10.36 -8.76
C ARG A 184 7.69 8.95 -9.06
N GLY A 185 6.42 8.62 -8.83
CA GLY A 185 5.83 7.36 -9.27
C GLY A 185 4.49 7.57 -9.93
N GLU A 186 4.22 6.79 -10.97
CA GLU A 186 2.97 6.89 -11.72
C GLU A 186 2.47 5.53 -12.21
N SER A 187 1.16 5.43 -12.42
CA SER A 187 0.57 4.23 -12.98
C SER A 187 0.84 4.14 -14.49
N LEU A 188 1.28 2.96 -14.92
CA LEU A 188 1.44 2.60 -16.33
C LEU A 188 0.11 2.27 -17.01
N ASP A 189 -1.01 2.18 -16.27
CA ASP A 189 -2.32 1.90 -16.84
C ASP A 189 -3.05 3.20 -17.22
N PRO A 190 -3.17 3.56 -18.51
CA PRO A 190 -3.83 4.79 -18.93
C PRO A 190 -5.33 4.82 -18.57
N ARG A 191 -5.93 3.65 -18.31
CA ARG A 191 -7.34 3.54 -17.91
C ARG A 191 -7.58 4.03 -16.49
N GLU A 192 -6.53 4.12 -15.66
CA GLU A 192 -6.62 4.66 -14.29
C GLU A 192 -6.64 6.20 -14.26
N GLY A 193 -6.47 6.87 -15.40
CA GLY A 193 -6.72 8.31 -15.52
C GLY A 193 -5.60 9.23 -15.02
N GLY A 194 -4.35 8.74 -15.06
CA GLY A 194 -3.15 9.50 -14.70
C GLY A 194 -2.96 9.65 -13.19
N LEU A 195 -2.92 8.52 -12.48
CA LEU A 195 -2.63 8.48 -11.05
C LEU A 195 -1.12 8.56 -10.81
N TYR A 196 -0.70 9.38 -9.85
CA TYR A 196 0.72 9.62 -9.56
C TYR A 196 0.97 10.01 -8.10
N GLY A 197 2.24 10.04 -7.70
CA GLY A 197 2.71 10.55 -6.42
C GLY A 197 4.14 11.08 -6.52
N GLU A 198 4.52 11.94 -5.58
CA GLU A 198 5.89 12.43 -5.43
C GLU A 198 6.27 12.48 -3.95
N VAL A 199 7.51 12.12 -3.63
CA VAL A 199 8.08 12.19 -2.27
C VAL A 199 9.50 12.72 -2.34
N GLU A 200 9.89 13.58 -1.40
CA GLU A 200 11.27 14.07 -1.29
C GLU A 200 12.25 12.95 -0.93
N ALA A 201 13.35 12.88 -1.65
CA ALA A 201 14.43 11.96 -1.38
C ALA A 201 15.75 12.53 -1.88
N ASP A 202 16.80 12.29 -1.11
CA ASP A 202 18.15 12.51 -1.58
C ASP A 202 18.54 11.34 -2.48
N THR A 203 18.68 11.62 -3.77
CA THR A 203 18.99 10.65 -4.83
C THR A 203 20.43 10.75 -5.31
N ASP A 204 21.26 11.60 -4.69
CA ASP A 204 22.63 11.84 -5.14
C ASP A 204 23.52 10.62 -4.86
N GLY A 205 24.43 10.32 -5.80
CA GLY A 205 25.38 9.20 -5.70
C GLY A 205 24.74 7.81 -5.80
N ILE A 206 23.61 7.71 -6.49
CA ILE A 206 22.84 6.48 -6.65
C ILE A 206 22.58 6.20 -8.13
N GLY A 207 23.03 5.04 -8.58
CA GLY A 207 22.64 4.48 -9.87
C GLY A 207 21.39 3.62 -9.71
N TRP A 208 20.54 3.63 -10.74
CA TRP A 208 19.32 2.84 -10.74
C TRP A 208 18.92 2.40 -12.14
N GLU A 209 18.18 1.30 -12.20
CA GLU A 209 17.56 0.82 -13.43
C GLU A 209 16.15 0.31 -13.11
N LEU A 210 15.22 0.57 -14.02
CA LEU A 210 13.84 0.08 -13.95
C LEU A 210 13.56 -0.81 -15.14
N TYR A 211 13.20 -2.05 -14.89
CA TYR A 211 12.94 -3.04 -15.94
C TYR A 211 11.84 -4.04 -15.53
N PRO A 212 11.23 -4.76 -16.47
CA PRO A 212 10.17 -5.73 -16.14
C PRO A 212 10.71 -6.90 -15.29
N ASN A 213 9.93 -7.32 -14.28
CA ASN A 213 10.22 -8.57 -13.56
C ASN A 213 10.00 -9.77 -14.50
N PRO A 214 11.01 -10.63 -14.72
CA PRO A 214 10.90 -11.75 -15.65
C PRO A 214 9.98 -12.88 -15.17
N LEU A 215 9.74 -13.00 -13.86
CA LEU A 215 8.88 -14.02 -13.27
C LEU A 215 7.43 -13.57 -13.11
N VAL A 216 7.21 -12.27 -12.91
CA VAL A 216 5.88 -11.72 -12.62
C VAL A 216 5.51 -10.64 -13.63
N ARG A 217 4.81 -11.06 -14.68
CA ARG A 217 4.29 -10.15 -15.71
C ARG A 217 3.55 -8.97 -15.07
N ARG A 218 3.81 -7.75 -15.57
CA ARG A 218 3.19 -6.46 -15.18
C ARG A 218 3.78 -5.83 -13.92
N PHE A 219 4.75 -6.47 -13.28
CA PHE A 219 5.49 -5.92 -12.16
C PHE A 219 6.85 -5.46 -12.67
N MET A 220 7.33 -4.34 -12.15
CA MET A 220 8.64 -3.79 -12.48
C MET A 220 9.60 -4.10 -11.34
N VAL A 221 10.87 -4.26 -11.67
CA VAL A 221 11.98 -4.31 -10.73
C VAL A 221 12.66 -2.95 -10.78
N LEU A 222 12.83 -2.34 -9.61
CA LEU A 222 13.75 -1.25 -9.42
C LEU A 222 15.01 -1.83 -8.80
N GLU A 223 16.10 -1.77 -9.55
CA GLU A 223 17.43 -2.06 -9.05
C GLU A 223 18.12 -0.75 -8.67
N VAL A 224 18.74 -0.71 -7.50
CA VAL A 224 19.39 0.49 -6.96
C VAL A 224 20.78 0.11 -6.43
N TRP A 225 21.80 0.91 -6.77
CA TRP A 225 23.16 0.71 -6.28
C TRP A 225 23.84 2.04 -5.95
N LYS A 226 24.82 1.97 -5.06
CA LYS A 226 25.70 3.07 -4.72
C LYS A 226 26.74 3.27 -5.82
N GLU A 227 26.90 4.51 -6.29
CA GLU A 227 27.96 4.91 -7.23
C GLU A 227 29.34 5.00 -6.56
#